data_AF-U4PS45-F1
#
_entry.id   AF-U4PS45-F1
#
_cell.length_a   1.000
_cell.length_b   1.000
_cell.length_c   1.000
_cell.angle_alpha   90.00
_cell.angle_beta   90.00
_cell.angle_gamma   90.00
#
_symmetry.space_group_name_H-M   'P 1'
#
loop_
_entity.id
_entity.type
_entity.pdbx_description
1 polymer ?
#
loop_
_entity_poly.entity_id
_entity_poly.type
_entity_poly.pdbx_seq_one_letter_code
_entity_poly.pdbx_strand_id
1 'polypeptide(L)'
;MSEELHSDLIASIFGGKPAKIEEFFSKWNFANAAVSKFDMANSAKNELGDRICEVIENGELTHVLLETIKILSREKDGLEGLLNDPLCDKILAFAELSSNENNSKTVHTLMEAQKCLINTLFHSQRMRDRFYANPKTGENLQFFLGEFEENRRKTSSIDWIRLLNPVQAAEIWYFYHRIAFIATALGREFQVLETTRKI
;
A
#
# COMPACT_ATOMS: atom_id res chain seq x y z
N MET A 1 -19.80 12.56 -10.54
CA MET A 1 -18.39 12.33 -10.90
C MET A 1 -17.60 13.48 -10.32
N SER A 2 -16.45 13.21 -9.71
CA SER A 2 -15.58 14.28 -9.21
C SER A 2 -14.85 14.97 -10.36
N GLU A 3 -14.15 16.05 -10.04
CA GLU A 3 -13.17 16.69 -10.89
C GLU A 3 -12.10 15.70 -11.40
N GLU A 4 -11.75 15.81 -12.68
CA GLU A 4 -10.69 15.03 -13.32
C GLU A 4 -9.32 15.55 -12.86
N LEU A 5 -8.42 14.65 -12.50
CA LEU A 5 -7.06 15.00 -12.12
C LEU A 5 -6.19 15.22 -13.36
N HIS A 6 -5.94 16.49 -13.70
CA HIS A 6 -4.97 16.91 -14.71
C HIS A 6 -3.77 17.63 -14.07
N SER A 7 -2.67 17.75 -14.81
CA SER A 7 -1.38 18.29 -14.33
C SER A 7 -1.50 19.62 -13.58
N ASP A 8 -2.16 20.63 -14.17
CA ASP A 8 -2.30 21.96 -13.54
C ASP A 8 -3.02 21.90 -12.18
N LEU A 9 -4.05 21.05 -12.07
CA LEU A 9 -4.79 20.86 -10.83
C LEU A 9 -3.92 20.16 -9.78
N ILE A 10 -3.19 19.11 -10.18
CA ILE A 10 -2.24 18.41 -9.31
C ILE A 10 -1.19 19.40 -8.77
N ALA A 11 -0.53 20.16 -9.65
CA ALA A 11 0.44 21.17 -9.25
C ALA A 11 -0.16 22.20 -8.27
N SER A 12 -1.39 22.66 -8.53
CA SER A 12 -2.08 23.61 -7.65
C SER A 12 -2.39 23.03 -6.27
N ILE A 13 -2.79 21.75 -6.18
CA ILE A 13 -3.10 21.08 -4.92
C ILE A 13 -1.82 20.90 -4.09
N PHE A 14 -0.77 20.35 -4.70
CA PHE A 14 0.50 20.05 -4.03
C PHE A 14 1.36 21.28 -3.78
N GLY A 15 1.08 22.42 -4.44
CA GLY A 15 1.63 23.73 -4.07
C GLY A 15 1.03 24.31 -2.78
N GLY A 16 0.01 23.69 -2.21
CA GLY A 16 -0.64 24.08 -0.97
C GLY A 16 0.03 23.55 0.31
N LYS A 17 -0.61 23.82 1.46
CA LYS A 17 -0.25 23.20 2.75
C LYS A 17 -0.77 21.75 2.80
N PRO A 18 -0.17 20.84 3.59
CA PRO A 18 -0.62 19.46 3.73
C PRO A 18 -2.13 19.29 3.98
N ALA A 19 -2.73 20.16 4.81
CA ALA A 19 -4.17 20.14 5.07
C ALA A 19 -5.05 20.35 3.83
N LYS A 20 -4.57 21.12 2.83
CA LYS A 20 -5.29 21.29 1.56
C LYS A 20 -5.24 20.04 0.69
N ILE A 21 -4.10 19.36 0.70
CA ILE A 21 -3.91 18.08 0.00
C ILE A 21 -4.86 17.04 0.62
N GLU A 22 -4.85 16.94 1.94
CA GLU A 22 -5.73 16.05 2.70
C GLU A 22 -7.21 16.32 2.44
N GLU A 23 -7.65 17.59 2.53
CA GLU A 23 -9.04 17.97 2.30
C GLU A 23 -9.49 17.61 0.88
N PHE A 24 -8.67 17.91 -0.13
CA PHE A 24 -8.97 17.62 -1.51
C PHE A 24 -9.08 16.11 -1.75
N PHE A 25 -8.04 15.35 -1.39
CA PHE A 25 -8.02 13.91 -1.68
C PHE A 25 -9.02 13.12 -0.83
N SER A 26 -9.37 13.58 0.38
CA SER A 26 -10.46 12.96 1.15
C SER A 26 -11.80 13.08 0.43
N LYS A 27 -12.12 14.27 -0.11
CA LYS A 27 -13.34 14.50 -0.91
C LYS A 27 -13.30 13.72 -2.23
N TRP A 28 -12.15 13.73 -2.90
CA TRP A 28 -11.96 13.03 -4.17
C TRP A 28 -12.08 11.51 -3.99
N ASN A 29 -11.43 10.93 -2.98
CA ASN A 29 -11.50 9.51 -2.66
C ASN A 29 -12.94 9.09 -2.37
N PHE A 30 -13.67 9.86 -1.56
CA PHE A 30 -15.08 9.60 -1.26
C PHE A 30 -15.95 9.59 -2.53
N ALA A 31 -15.78 10.60 -3.39
CA ALA A 31 -16.54 10.71 -4.64
C ALA A 31 -16.22 9.60 -5.65
N ASN A 32 -15.03 9.00 -5.57
CA ASN A 32 -14.55 7.96 -6.48
C ASN A 32 -14.50 6.55 -5.87
N ALA A 33 -15.03 6.36 -4.67
CA ALA A 33 -14.93 5.10 -3.94
C ALA A 33 -15.47 3.89 -4.71
N ALA A 34 -16.43 4.09 -5.63
CA ALA A 34 -17.03 3.05 -6.48
C ALA A 34 -16.61 3.14 -7.97
N VAL A 35 -15.70 4.05 -8.32
CA VAL A 35 -15.25 4.27 -9.69
C VAL A 35 -14.11 3.31 -10.05
N SER A 36 -14.07 2.88 -11.32
CA SER A 36 -13.07 1.94 -11.87
C SER A 36 -12.36 2.45 -13.13
N LYS A 37 -12.70 3.64 -13.63
CA LYS A 37 -12.06 4.31 -14.77
C LYS A 37 -11.98 5.81 -14.49
N PHE A 38 -10.84 6.42 -14.81
CA PHE A 38 -10.55 7.79 -14.41
C PHE A 38 -10.20 8.71 -15.59
N ASP A 39 -9.95 8.14 -16.77
CA ASP A 39 -9.62 8.85 -18.02
C ASP A 39 -8.43 9.84 -17.90
N MET A 40 -7.61 9.71 -16.85
CA MET A 40 -6.46 10.56 -16.61
C MET A 40 -5.34 10.31 -17.64
N ALA A 41 -4.80 11.40 -18.19
CA ALA A 41 -3.61 11.34 -19.05
C ALA A 41 -2.39 10.73 -18.31
N ASN A 42 -1.55 9.99 -19.03
CA ASN A 42 -0.34 9.38 -18.45
C ASN A 42 0.60 10.42 -17.82
N SER A 43 0.71 11.62 -18.40
CA SER A 43 1.52 12.71 -17.81
C SER A 43 1.00 13.14 -16.43
N ALA A 44 -0.33 13.22 -16.27
CA ALA A 44 -0.96 13.54 -14.99
C ALA A 44 -0.79 12.41 -13.97
N LYS A 45 -0.85 11.14 -14.42
CA LYS A 45 -0.55 9.97 -13.56
C LYS A 45 0.89 10.01 -13.04
N ASN A 46 1.86 10.27 -13.92
CA ASN A 46 3.27 10.39 -13.54
C ASN A 46 3.47 11.52 -12.52
N GLU A 47 2.96 12.71 -12.83
CA GLU A 47 3.09 13.86 -11.94
C GLU A 47 2.44 13.61 -10.58
N LEU A 48 1.25 13.01 -10.55
CA LEU A 48 0.60 12.64 -9.30
C LEU A 48 1.45 11.67 -8.48
N GLY A 49 2.03 10.66 -9.13
CA GLY A 49 2.92 9.69 -8.50
C GLY A 49 4.15 10.35 -7.85
N ASP A 50 4.79 11.24 -8.59
CA ASP A 50 5.96 11.98 -8.12
C ASP A 50 5.61 12.89 -6.93
N ARG A 51 4.50 13.64 -7.04
CA ARG A 51 4.02 14.52 -5.96
C ARG A 51 3.62 13.77 -4.70
N ILE A 52 2.92 12.63 -4.84
CA ILE A 52 2.59 11.78 -3.69
C ILE A 52 3.89 11.27 -3.06
N CYS A 53 4.83 10.80 -3.87
CA CYS A 53 6.11 10.30 -3.37
C CYS A 53 6.89 11.37 -2.59
N GLU A 54 6.85 12.64 -3.01
CA GLU A 54 7.50 13.75 -2.32
C GLU A 54 6.94 13.98 -0.91
N VAL A 55 5.61 13.91 -0.74
CA VAL A 55 4.95 14.34 0.52
C VAL A 55 4.52 13.20 1.45
N ILE A 56 4.49 11.96 0.96
CA ILE A 56 4.05 10.82 1.76
C ILE A 56 5.11 10.48 2.84
N GLU A 57 4.72 10.68 4.09
CA GLU A 57 5.53 10.56 5.31
C GLU A 57 4.72 9.89 6.44
N ASN A 58 5.30 9.50 7.57
CA ASN A 58 4.49 8.97 8.68
C ASN A 58 3.56 10.07 9.23
N GLY A 59 2.26 10.05 8.89
CA GLY A 59 1.28 11.06 9.32
C GLY A 59 -0.14 10.86 8.75
N GLU A 60 -1.05 11.77 9.12
CA GLU A 60 -2.47 11.73 8.71
C GLU A 60 -2.67 11.82 7.19
N LEU A 61 -1.88 12.63 6.48
CA LEU A 61 -2.00 12.73 5.03
C LEU A 61 -1.77 11.39 4.31
N THR A 62 -0.96 10.50 4.88
CA THR A 62 -0.49 9.29 4.19
C THR A 62 -1.59 8.27 3.96
N HIS A 63 -2.51 8.06 4.90
CA HIS A 63 -3.59 7.11 4.66
C HIS A 63 -4.51 7.57 3.52
N VAL A 64 -4.74 8.88 3.41
CA VAL A 64 -5.53 9.50 2.33
C VAL A 64 -4.85 9.28 0.97
N LEU A 65 -3.56 9.53 0.86
CA LEU A 65 -2.82 9.37 -0.40
C LEU A 65 -2.68 7.88 -0.79
N LEU A 66 -2.50 6.99 0.17
CA LEU A 66 -2.52 5.53 -0.07
C LEU A 66 -3.88 5.08 -0.58
N GLU A 67 -4.97 5.63 -0.02
CA GLU A 67 -6.31 5.38 -0.53
C GLU A 67 -6.50 5.90 -1.97
N THR A 68 -5.95 7.06 -2.31
CA THR A 68 -5.97 7.59 -3.68
C THR A 68 -5.28 6.62 -4.64
N ILE A 69 -4.09 6.12 -4.30
CA ILE A 69 -3.38 5.11 -5.12
C ILE A 69 -4.20 3.81 -5.20
N LYS A 70 -4.79 3.34 -4.09
CA LYS A 70 -5.66 2.16 -4.05
C LYS A 70 -6.86 2.29 -5.00
N ILE A 71 -7.47 3.48 -5.08
CA ILE A 71 -8.60 3.77 -5.97
C ILE A 71 -8.13 3.78 -7.43
N LEU A 72 -7.05 4.51 -7.74
CA LEU A 72 -6.51 4.62 -9.10
C LEU A 72 -5.97 3.28 -9.63
N SER A 73 -5.40 2.43 -8.76
CA SER A 73 -4.85 1.12 -9.14
C SER A 73 -5.90 0.08 -9.55
N ARG A 74 -7.19 0.40 -9.46
CA ARG A 74 -8.27 -0.41 -10.06
C ARG A 74 -8.27 -0.32 -11.59
N GLU A 75 -7.78 0.79 -12.13
CA GLU A 75 -7.55 0.96 -13.56
C GLU A 75 -6.13 0.47 -13.89
N LYS A 76 -6.03 -0.58 -14.71
CA LYS A 76 -4.73 -1.14 -15.10
C LYS A 76 -3.94 -0.16 -15.98
N ASP A 77 -4.64 0.56 -16.85
CA ASP A 77 -4.02 1.43 -17.84
C ASP A 77 -3.37 2.63 -17.16
N GLY A 78 -2.09 2.88 -17.47
CA GLY A 78 -1.33 4.00 -16.91
C GLY A 78 -0.89 3.85 -15.45
N LEU A 79 -1.20 2.73 -14.76
CA LEU A 79 -0.73 2.48 -13.38
C LEU A 79 0.80 2.48 -13.28
N GLU A 80 1.48 2.00 -14.31
CA GLU A 80 2.95 2.02 -14.41
C GLU A 80 3.55 3.43 -14.47
N GLY A 81 2.73 4.41 -14.88
CA GLY A 81 3.10 5.82 -14.85
C GLY A 81 2.93 6.43 -13.45
N LEU A 82 1.84 6.07 -12.76
CA LEU A 82 1.57 6.52 -11.39
C LEU A 82 2.60 6.01 -10.38
N LEU A 83 3.07 4.77 -10.54
CA LEU A 83 4.02 4.16 -9.62
C LEU A 83 5.45 4.42 -10.11
N ASN A 84 6.25 5.11 -9.29
CA ASN A 84 7.70 5.15 -9.41
C ASN A 84 8.35 4.24 -8.36
N ASP A 85 9.62 3.88 -8.56
CA ASP A 85 10.31 2.91 -7.69
C ASP A 85 10.38 3.37 -6.22
N PRO A 86 10.70 4.64 -5.91
CA PRO A 86 10.65 5.14 -4.54
C PRO A 86 9.27 5.05 -3.90
N LEU A 87 8.20 5.34 -4.64
CA LEU A 87 6.83 5.23 -4.14
C LEU A 87 6.46 3.78 -3.84
N CYS A 88 6.86 2.83 -4.70
CA CYS A 88 6.69 1.41 -4.45
C CYS A 88 7.39 0.99 -3.14
N ASP A 89 8.64 1.42 -2.94
CA ASP A 89 9.41 1.10 -1.74
C ASP A 89 8.76 1.68 -0.48
N LYS A 90 8.19 2.90 -0.58
CA LYS A 90 7.41 3.52 0.51
C LYS A 90 6.13 2.74 0.80
N ILE A 91 5.37 2.31 -0.20
CA ILE A 91 4.16 1.47 0.00
C ILE A 91 4.53 0.17 0.72
N LEU A 92 5.60 -0.52 0.29
CA LEU A 92 6.10 -1.73 0.96
C LEU A 92 6.51 -1.43 2.41
N ALA A 93 7.14 -0.28 2.65
CA ALA A 93 7.52 0.12 4.00
C ALA A 93 6.27 0.35 4.85
N PHE A 94 5.28 1.12 4.37
CA PHE A 94 4.03 1.37 5.09
C PHE A 94 3.23 0.08 5.37
N ALA A 95 3.37 -0.94 4.52
CA ALA A 95 2.81 -2.28 4.74
C ALA A 95 3.66 -3.17 5.67
N GLU A 96 4.71 -2.64 6.29
CA GLU A 96 5.69 -3.36 7.15
C GLU A 96 6.46 -4.49 6.45
N LEU A 97 6.60 -4.42 5.12
CA LEU A 97 7.26 -5.46 4.32
C LEU A 97 8.68 -5.10 3.85
N SER A 98 9.19 -3.90 4.11
CA SER A 98 10.55 -3.53 3.69
C SER A 98 11.42 -2.84 4.77
N SER A 99 10.84 -2.34 5.86
CA SER A 99 11.60 -1.69 6.95
C SER A 99 11.84 -2.63 8.14
N ASN A 100 13.07 -2.63 8.67
CA ASN A 100 13.44 -3.30 9.93
C ASN A 100 13.11 -2.47 11.17
N GLU A 101 12.75 -1.20 10.98
CA GLU A 101 12.48 -0.27 12.07
C GLU A 101 10.98 -0.12 12.21
N ASN A 102 10.54 -0.27 13.47
CA ASN A 102 9.19 -0.07 13.97
C ASN A 102 8.79 1.39 13.72
N ASN A 103 8.48 1.69 12.46
CA ASN A 103 8.04 3.01 12.06
C ASN A 103 6.69 3.21 12.72
N SER A 104 6.62 4.20 13.63
CA SER A 104 5.41 4.64 14.31
C SER A 104 4.34 5.02 13.28
N LYS A 105 3.63 4.03 12.75
CA LYS A 105 2.51 4.18 11.83
C LYS A 105 1.23 3.94 12.61
N THR A 106 0.20 4.69 12.25
CA THR A 106 -1.13 4.39 12.75
C THR A 106 -1.60 3.07 12.13
N VAL A 107 -2.39 2.31 12.88
CA VAL A 107 -3.06 1.08 12.40
C VAL A 107 -3.82 1.34 11.10
N HIS A 108 -4.41 2.54 10.98
CA HIS A 108 -5.13 2.96 9.81
C HIS A 108 -4.23 3.08 8.57
N THR A 109 -3.07 3.74 8.70
CA THR A 109 -2.08 3.83 7.62
C THR A 109 -1.59 2.45 7.18
N LEU A 110 -1.32 1.53 8.11
CA LEU A 110 -0.94 0.15 7.80
C LEU A 110 -2.02 -0.54 6.94
N MET A 111 -3.28 -0.49 7.37
CA MET A 111 -4.37 -1.14 6.65
C MET A 111 -4.58 -0.55 5.25
N GLU A 112 -4.51 0.77 5.09
CA GLU A 112 -4.60 1.39 3.77
C GLU A 112 -3.39 1.05 2.89
N ALA A 113 -2.19 0.96 3.46
CA ALA A 113 -1.01 0.49 2.73
C ALA A 113 -1.18 -0.95 2.24
N GLN A 114 -1.69 -1.85 3.08
CA GLN A 114 -1.96 -3.24 2.68
C GLN A 114 -3.01 -3.33 1.57
N LYS A 115 -4.10 -2.56 1.66
CA LYS A 115 -5.13 -2.51 0.60
C LYS A 115 -4.58 -1.94 -0.71
N CYS A 116 -3.79 -0.87 -0.62
CA CYS A 116 -3.09 -0.29 -1.76
C CYS A 116 -2.12 -1.31 -2.40
N LEU A 117 -1.34 -2.02 -1.58
CA LEU A 117 -0.42 -3.05 -2.03
C LEU A 117 -1.14 -4.20 -2.73
N ILE A 118 -2.28 -4.67 -2.21
CA ILE A 118 -3.08 -5.73 -2.85
C ILE A 118 -3.44 -5.37 -4.30
N ASN A 119 -3.95 -4.15 -4.52
CA ASN A 119 -4.35 -3.71 -5.86
C ASN A 119 -3.13 -3.51 -6.78
N THR A 120 -2.11 -2.81 -6.28
CA THR A 120 -0.91 -2.50 -7.06
C THR A 120 -0.10 -3.76 -7.39
N LEU A 121 0.05 -4.71 -6.47
CA LEU A 121 0.73 -5.98 -6.71
C LEU A 121 0.04 -6.82 -7.79
N PHE A 122 -1.30 -6.78 -7.82
CA PHE A 122 -2.08 -7.48 -8.84
C PHE A 122 -1.98 -6.81 -10.21
N HIS A 123 -2.05 -5.48 -10.28
CA HIS A 123 -2.16 -4.75 -11.55
C HIS A 123 -0.84 -4.21 -12.13
N SER A 124 0.19 -3.98 -11.32
CA SER A 124 1.47 -3.38 -11.74
C SER A 124 2.62 -4.37 -11.77
N GLN A 125 3.37 -4.40 -12.88
CA GLN A 125 4.63 -5.12 -12.99
C GLN A 125 5.72 -4.47 -12.15
N ARG A 126 5.84 -3.14 -12.15
CA ARG A 126 6.85 -2.44 -11.35
C ARG A 126 6.69 -2.73 -9.86
N MET A 127 5.48 -2.71 -9.31
CA MET A 127 5.26 -3.08 -7.91
C MET A 127 5.73 -4.51 -7.62
N ARG A 128 5.45 -5.46 -8.52
CA ARG A 128 5.94 -6.84 -8.39
C ARG A 128 7.45 -6.92 -8.42
N ASP A 129 8.11 -6.22 -9.35
CA ASP A 129 9.56 -6.21 -9.45
C ASP A 129 10.19 -5.69 -8.16
N ARG A 130 9.65 -4.61 -7.58
CA ARG A 130 10.09 -4.08 -6.28
C ARG A 130 9.82 -5.04 -5.12
N PHE A 131 8.63 -5.64 -5.08
CA PHE A 131 8.22 -6.60 -4.05
C PHE A 131 9.15 -7.84 -4.03
N TYR A 132 9.50 -8.39 -5.19
CA TYR A 132 10.34 -9.58 -5.28
C TYR A 132 11.85 -9.28 -5.21
N ALA A 133 12.28 -8.05 -5.50
CA ALA A 133 13.69 -7.67 -5.42
C ALA A 133 14.24 -7.67 -3.98
N ASN A 134 13.38 -7.57 -2.96
CA ASN A 134 13.79 -7.55 -1.56
C ASN A 134 13.38 -8.85 -0.84
N PRO A 135 14.34 -9.72 -0.46
CA PRO A 135 14.04 -10.97 0.25
C PRO A 135 13.28 -10.75 1.57
N LYS A 136 13.53 -9.62 2.25
CA LYS A 136 12.87 -9.28 3.51
C LYS A 136 11.36 -9.14 3.37
N THR A 137 10.86 -8.83 2.18
CA THR A 137 9.42 -8.73 1.92
C THR A 137 8.72 -10.06 2.14
N GLY A 138 9.32 -11.18 1.71
CA GLY A 138 8.80 -12.51 2.04
C GLY A 138 8.96 -12.89 3.49
N GLU A 139 10.11 -12.60 4.09
CA GLU A 139 10.39 -12.89 5.50
C GLU A 139 9.42 -12.16 6.44
N ASN A 140 9.21 -10.87 6.22
CA ASN A 140 8.28 -10.04 7.01
C ASN A 140 6.84 -10.50 6.80
N LEU A 141 6.44 -10.82 5.56
CA LEU A 141 5.10 -11.32 5.30
C LEU A 141 4.83 -12.63 6.05
N GLN A 142 5.78 -13.57 6.02
CA GLN A 142 5.67 -14.82 6.78
C GLN A 142 5.65 -14.56 8.29
N PHE A 143 6.48 -13.64 8.77
CA PHE A 143 6.53 -13.24 10.17
C PHE A 143 5.17 -12.72 10.64
N PHE A 144 4.58 -11.75 9.94
CA PHE A 144 3.30 -11.16 10.33
C PHE A 144 2.13 -12.14 10.17
N LEU A 145 2.13 -13.01 9.15
CA LEU A 145 1.12 -14.06 9.05
C LEU A 145 1.11 -14.98 10.28
N GLY A 146 2.28 -15.28 10.85
CA GLY A 146 2.38 -16.04 12.09
C GLY A 146 2.03 -15.22 13.33
N GLU A 147 2.54 -13.99 13.46
CA GLU A 147 2.29 -13.14 14.63
C GLU A 147 0.80 -12.82 14.84
N PHE A 148 0.03 -12.72 13.77
CA PHE A 148 -1.41 -12.42 13.83
C PHE A 148 -2.30 -13.66 14.04
N GLU A 149 -1.74 -14.86 14.09
CA GLU A 149 -2.48 -16.08 14.45
C GLU A 149 -3.09 -15.93 15.86
N GLU A 150 -4.33 -16.39 16.06
CA GLU A 150 -5.13 -16.06 17.24
C GLU A 150 -4.42 -16.34 18.58
N ASN A 151 -3.72 -17.48 18.68
CA ASN A 151 -3.01 -17.88 19.89
C ASN A 151 -1.72 -17.09 20.09
N ARG A 152 -0.99 -16.80 19.01
CA ARG A 152 0.30 -16.11 19.04
C ARG A 152 0.16 -14.61 19.24
N ARG A 153 -0.87 -14.00 18.66
CA ARG A 153 -1.15 -12.57 18.79
C ARG A 153 -1.28 -12.12 20.24
N LYS A 154 -2.01 -12.89 21.05
CA LYS A 154 -2.26 -12.60 22.48
C LYS A 154 -0.98 -12.57 23.31
N THR A 155 0.06 -13.27 22.87
CA THR A 155 1.36 -13.40 23.53
C THR A 155 2.50 -12.76 22.71
N SER A 156 2.18 -12.00 21.67
CA SER A 156 3.17 -11.38 20.79
C SER A 156 4.11 -10.47 21.59
N SER A 157 5.39 -10.55 21.26
CA SER A 157 6.42 -9.65 21.80
C SER A 157 6.29 -8.22 21.28
N ILE A 158 5.47 -8.00 20.25
CA ILE A 158 5.22 -6.70 19.64
C ILE A 158 3.96 -6.09 20.25
N ASP A 159 4.15 -5.01 21.01
CA ASP A 159 3.08 -4.39 21.80
C ASP A 159 1.87 -3.98 20.96
N TRP A 160 2.07 -3.34 19.80
CA TRP A 160 0.95 -2.89 18.99
C TRP A 160 0.11 -4.05 18.46
N ILE A 161 0.72 -5.19 18.08
CA ILE A 161 0.00 -6.40 17.64
C ILE A 161 -0.88 -6.96 18.77
N ARG A 162 -0.33 -6.99 19.99
CA ARG A 162 -1.03 -7.48 21.18
C ARG A 162 -2.18 -6.57 21.60
N LEU A 163 -1.99 -5.25 21.48
CA LEU A 163 -2.95 -4.22 21.91
C LEU A 163 -4.04 -3.91 20.87
N LEU A 164 -3.90 -4.39 19.63
CA LEU A 164 -4.95 -4.26 18.62
C LEU A 164 -6.27 -4.88 19.08
N ASN A 165 -7.37 -4.18 18.78
CA ASN A 165 -8.68 -4.77 18.97
C ASN A 165 -8.88 -5.96 18.01
N PRO A 166 -9.74 -6.94 18.35
CA PRO A 166 -9.87 -8.16 17.58
C PRO A 166 -10.29 -7.94 16.11
N VAL A 167 -11.10 -6.91 15.84
CA VAL A 167 -11.58 -6.61 14.48
C VAL A 167 -10.42 -6.11 13.61
N GLN A 168 -9.67 -5.12 14.08
CA GLN A 168 -8.51 -4.59 13.36
C GLN A 168 -7.45 -5.67 13.14
N ALA A 169 -7.20 -6.51 14.15
CA ALA A 169 -6.25 -7.61 14.02
C ALA A 169 -6.67 -8.60 12.94
N ALA A 170 -7.96 -8.97 12.90
CA ALA A 170 -8.49 -9.87 11.88
C ALA A 170 -8.40 -9.27 10.47
N GLU A 171 -8.68 -7.97 10.31
CA GLU A 171 -8.57 -7.29 9.02
C GLU A 171 -7.12 -7.23 8.52
N ILE A 172 -6.17 -6.82 9.39
CA ILE A 172 -4.74 -6.79 9.05
C ILE A 172 -4.25 -8.17 8.63
N TRP A 173 -4.65 -9.21 9.38
CA TRP A 173 -4.28 -10.59 9.07
C TRP A 173 -4.85 -11.06 7.74
N TYR A 174 -6.13 -10.75 7.49
CA TYR A 174 -6.78 -11.00 6.21
C TYR A 174 -6.03 -10.34 5.05
N PHE A 175 -5.62 -9.08 5.19
CA PHE A 175 -4.87 -8.41 4.12
C PHE A 175 -3.49 -9.01 3.89
N TYR A 176 -2.76 -9.40 4.93
CA TYR A 176 -1.51 -10.17 4.74
C TYR A 176 -1.74 -11.50 4.02
N HIS A 177 -2.80 -12.22 4.35
CA HIS A 177 -3.17 -13.44 3.61
C HIS A 177 -3.47 -13.16 2.14
N ARG A 178 -4.14 -12.04 1.83
CA ARG A 178 -4.42 -11.63 0.44
C ARG A 178 -3.14 -11.25 -0.31
N ILE A 179 -2.22 -10.54 0.34
CA ILE A 179 -0.89 -10.22 -0.24
C ILE A 179 -0.14 -11.52 -0.53
N ALA A 180 -0.08 -12.46 0.43
CA ALA A 180 0.58 -13.75 0.26
C ALA A 180 -0.04 -14.59 -0.87
N PHE A 181 -1.37 -14.61 -0.96
CA PHE A 181 -2.07 -15.29 -2.05
C PHE A 181 -1.69 -14.72 -3.42
N ILE A 182 -1.68 -13.40 -3.57
CA ILE A 182 -1.32 -12.75 -4.84
C ILE A 182 0.17 -12.97 -5.16
N ALA A 183 1.05 -12.80 -4.17
CA ALA A 183 2.48 -12.99 -4.34
C ALA A 183 2.82 -14.42 -4.78
N THR A 184 2.24 -15.43 -4.14
CA THR A 184 2.45 -16.83 -4.51
C THR A 184 1.80 -17.20 -5.85
N ALA A 185 0.65 -16.60 -6.21
CA ALA A 185 0.02 -16.83 -7.50
C ALA A 185 0.80 -16.23 -8.67
N LEU A 186 1.45 -15.06 -8.47
CA LEU A 186 2.11 -14.31 -9.53
C LEU A 186 3.63 -14.52 -9.58
N GLY A 187 4.27 -14.94 -8.49
CA GLY A 187 5.71 -15.21 -8.40
C GLY A 187 5.98 -16.68 -8.09
N ARG A 188 6.35 -17.47 -9.12
CA ARG A 188 6.66 -18.92 -8.93
C ARG A 188 7.81 -19.15 -7.95
N GLU A 189 8.80 -18.27 -7.94
CA GLU A 189 9.95 -18.35 -7.03
C GLU A 189 9.55 -18.15 -5.56
N PHE A 190 8.48 -17.40 -5.31
CA PHE A 190 7.93 -17.16 -3.98
C PHE A 190 7.23 -18.39 -3.38
N GLN A 191 6.91 -19.39 -4.20
CA GLN A 191 6.31 -20.66 -3.76
C GLN A 191 7.33 -21.61 -3.10
N VAL A 192 8.63 -21.42 -3.35
CA VAL A 192 9.68 -22.43 -3.06
C VAL A 192 10.23 -22.32 -1.63
N LEU A 193 9.88 -21.27 -0.87
CA LEU A 193 10.39 -21.07 0.50
C LEU A 193 9.95 -22.14 1.52
N GLU A 194 8.96 -22.99 1.21
CA GLU A 194 8.56 -24.11 2.06
C GLU A 194 9.28 -25.43 1.78
N THR A 195 9.92 -25.60 0.62
CA THR A 195 10.46 -26.94 0.25
C THR A 195 11.86 -27.21 0.80
N THR A 196 12.61 -26.19 1.20
CA THR A 196 14.01 -26.32 1.63
C THR A 196 14.22 -26.41 3.15
N ARG A 197 13.15 -26.39 3.96
CA ARG A 197 13.22 -26.56 5.44
C ARG A 197 12.95 -28.00 5.91
N LYS A 198 13.14 -28.99 5.04
CA LYS A 198 13.14 -30.42 5.42
C LYS A 198 14.40 -31.11 4.88
N ILE A 199 15.53 -30.92 5.55
CA ILE A 199 16.63 -31.91 5.64
C ILE A 199 17.16 -31.86 7.07
#